data_AF-A0A9E2KHA5-F1
#
_entry.id   AF-A0A9E2KHA5-F1
#
_cell.length_a   1.000
_cell.length_b   1.000
_cell.length_c   1.000
_cell.angle_alpha   90.00
_cell.angle_beta   90.00
_cell.angle_gamma   90.00
#
_symmetry.space_group_name_H-M   'P 1'
#
loop_
_entity.id
_entity.type
_entity.pdbx_description
1 polymer ?
#
loop_
_entity_poly.entity_id
_entity_poly.type
_entity_poly.pdbx_seq_one_letter_code
_entity_poly.pdbx_strand_id
1 'polypeptide(L)' 'LRDTERIARLLAMVCIALVWAYLVGEHKDENVKPIKTLKHGRKTKSLVKYGLEEISNVLFRPIYVPKFDVFKFLSCT' A
#
# COMPACT_ATOMS: atom_id res chain seq x y z
N LEU A 1 -7.90 -17.73 -25.76
CA LEU A 1 -8.75 -16.53 -25.82
C LEU A 1 -9.97 -16.54 -24.89
N ARG A 2 -10.41 -17.70 -24.33
CA ARG A 2 -11.66 -17.82 -23.54
C ARG A 2 -11.66 -17.24 -22.11
N ASP A 3 -10.55 -16.73 -21.59
CA ASP A 3 -10.49 -16.21 -20.21
C ASP A 3 -9.91 -14.79 -20.12
N THR A 4 -9.87 -14.05 -21.23
CA THR A 4 -9.40 -12.65 -21.23
C THR A 4 -10.19 -11.76 -20.27
N GLU A 5 -11.50 -12.01 -20.12
CA GLU A 5 -12.33 -11.29 -19.17
C GLU A 5 -11.96 -11.60 -17.70
N ARG A 6 -11.63 -12.86 -17.37
CA ARG A 6 -11.16 -13.22 -16.03
C ARG A 6 -9.81 -12.60 -15.73
N ILE A 7 -8.90 -12.62 -16.70
CA ILE A 7 -7.59 -11.96 -16.57
C ILE A 7 -7.79 -10.45 -16.36
N ALA A 8 -8.67 -9.81 -17.12
CA ALA A 8 -8.97 -8.40 -16.98
C ALA A 8 -9.53 -8.06 -15.59
N ARG A 9 -10.45 -8.88 -15.05
CA ARG A 9 -10.97 -8.71 -13.68
C ARG A 9 -9.89 -8.88 -12.62
N LEU A 10 -9.00 -9.86 -12.76
CA LEU A 10 -7.87 -10.05 -11.84
C LEU A 10 -6.91 -8.86 -11.90
N LEU A 11 -6.58 -8.38 -13.09
CA LEU A 11 -5.73 -7.20 -13.26
C LEU A 11 -6.37 -5.96 -12.64
N ALA A 12 -7.68 -5.75 -12.84
CA ALA A 12 -8.41 -4.64 -12.23
C ALA A 12 -8.32 -4.69 -10.69
N MET A 13 -8.54 -5.87 -10.08
CA MET A 13 -8.39 -6.05 -8.63
C MET A 13 -6.96 -5.75 -8.15
N VAL A 14 -5.95 -6.21 -8.87
CA VAL A 14 -4.54 -5.94 -8.55
C VAL A 14 -4.23 -4.45 -8.68
N CYS A 15 -4.74 -3.77 -9.70
CA CYS A 15 -4.57 -2.32 -9.87
C CYS A 15 -5.18 -1.54 -8.71
N ILE A 16 -6.40 -1.88 -8.29
CA ILE A 16 -7.06 -1.25 -7.14
C ILE A 16 -6.23 -1.48 -5.86
N ALA A 17 -5.76 -2.70 -5.63
CA ALA A 17 -4.91 -3.02 -4.48
C ALA A 17 -3.59 -2.22 -4.49
N LEU A 18 -2.99 -2.02 -5.66
CA LEU A 18 -1.78 -1.20 -5.80
C LEU A 18 -2.04 0.28 -5.52
N VAL A 19 -3.20 0.82 -5.93
CA VAL A 19 -3.61 2.20 -5.61
C VAL A 19 -3.78 2.37 -4.10
N TRP A 20 -4.44 1.43 -3.42
CA TRP A 20 -4.54 1.48 -1.96
C TRP A 20 -3.17 1.40 -1.28
N ALA A 21 -2.31 0.49 -1.72
CA ALA A 21 -0.95 0.39 -1.19
C ALA A 21 -0.13 1.68 -1.44
N TYR A 22 -0.36 2.38 -2.55
CA TYR A 22 0.24 3.69 -2.80
C TYR A 22 -0.25 4.74 -1.79
N LEU A 23 -1.56 4.91 -1.64
CA LEU A 23 -2.17 5.93 -0.77
C LEU A 23 -1.78 5.73 0.70
N VAL A 24 -1.81 4.48 1.17
CA VAL A 24 -1.36 4.12 2.53
C VAL A 24 0.12 4.44 2.71
N GLY A 25 0.93 4.15 1.68
CA GLY A 25 2.36 4.42 1.69
C GLY A 25 2.70 5.90 1.73
N GLU A 26 1.99 6.71 0.93
CA GLU A 26 2.08 8.17 0.91
C GLU A 26 1.69 8.78 2.26
N HIS A 27 0.51 8.41 2.77
CA HIS A 27 0.05 8.90 4.07
C HIS A 27 1.04 8.57 5.20
N LYS A 28 1.59 7.35 5.20
CA LYS A 28 2.58 6.93 6.18
C LYS A 28 3.91 7.66 6.04
N ASP A 29 4.35 7.95 4.81
CA ASP A 29 5.56 8.72 4.52
C ASP A 29 5.45 10.15 5.05
N GLU A 30 4.29 10.77 4.87
CA GLU A 30 4.05 12.17 5.24
C GLU A 30 3.72 12.36 6.73
N ASN A 31 2.83 11.53 7.28
CA ASN A 31 2.20 11.80 8.58
C ASN A 31 2.76 10.97 9.74
N VAL A 32 3.45 9.86 9.45
CA VAL A 32 3.81 8.88 10.48
C VAL A 32 5.31 8.70 10.60
N LYS A 33 5.95 8.34 9.49
CA LYS A 33 7.39 8.11 9.43
C LYS A 33 7.86 8.24 7.98
N PRO A 34 8.65 9.28 7.67
CA PRO A 34 9.19 9.45 6.34
C PRO A 34 10.19 8.36 5.99
N ILE A 35 10.15 7.92 4.74
CA ILE A 35 11.09 7.02 4.11
C ILE A 35 12.42 7.76 4.01
N LYS A 36 13.49 7.13 4.50
CA LYS A 36 14.84 7.69 4.37
C LYS A 36 15.18 7.88 2.89
N THR A 37 15.69 9.06 2.58
CA THR A 37 16.33 9.38 1.31
C THR A 37 17.82 9.07 1.41
N LEU A 38 18.35 8.34 0.44
CA LEU A 38 19.77 7.95 0.38
C LEU A 38 20.64 9.12 -0.09
N LYS A 39 21.96 8.99 0.08
CA LYS A 39 22.95 10.02 -0.31
C LYS A 39 22.85 10.43 -1.79
N HIS A 40 22.38 9.53 -2.65
CA HIS A 40 22.15 9.77 -4.08
C HIS A 40 20.73 10.28 -4.40
N GLY A 41 19.99 10.79 -3.42
CA GLY A 41 18.69 11.46 -3.62
C GLY A 41 17.47 10.56 -3.89
N ARG A 42 17.62 9.23 -3.95
CA ARG A 42 16.48 8.31 -4.12
C ARG A 42 15.98 7.81 -2.76
N LYS A 43 14.67 7.58 -2.65
CA LYS A 43 14.05 6.94 -1.48
C LYS A 43 14.54 5.49 -1.33
N THR A 44 14.75 5.05 -0.10
CA THR A 44 15.15 3.66 0.23
C THR A 44 14.08 2.61 -0.13
N LYS A 45 12.82 3.03 -0.25
CA LYS A 45 11.67 2.19 -0.53
C LYS A 45 10.68 2.96 -1.42
N SER A 46 9.95 2.25 -2.28
CA SER A 46 8.83 2.87 -3.00
C SER A 46 7.64 3.07 -2.07
N LEU A 47 6.79 4.06 -2.36
CA LEU A 47 5.56 4.32 -1.59
C LEU A 47 4.65 3.09 -1.58
N VAL A 48 4.43 2.46 -2.73
CA VAL A 48 3.62 1.23 -2.84
C VAL A 48 4.14 0.12 -1.92
N LYS A 49 5.45 -0.15 -1.91
CA LYS A 49 6.03 -1.16 -1.03
C LYS A 49 5.86 -0.77 0.44
N TYR A 50 6.01 0.50 0.76
CA TYR A 50 5.89 1.00 2.12
C TYR A 50 4.46 0.90 2.69
N GLY A 51 3.46 1.18 1.86
CA GLY A 51 2.05 1.00 2.23
C GLY A 51 1.63 -0.45 2.25
N LEU A 52 2.10 -1.28 1.30
CA LEU A 52 1.82 -2.72 1.31
C LEU A 52 2.33 -3.42 2.57
N GLU A 53 3.52 -3.03 3.06
CA GLU A 53 4.03 -3.53 4.34
C GLU A 53 3.16 -3.13 5.52
N GLU A 54 2.58 -1.93 5.51
CA GLU A 54 1.65 -1.51 6.56
C GLU A 54 0.36 -2.31 6.53
N ILE A 55 -0.24 -2.47 5.34
CA ILE A 55 -1.43 -3.31 5.13
C ILE A 55 -1.13 -4.74 5.61
N SER A 56 0.04 -5.29 5.24
CA SER A 56 0.47 -6.63 5.65
C SER A 56 0.64 -6.74 7.18
N ASN A 57 1.22 -5.74 7.84
CA ASN A 57 1.33 -5.73 9.29
C ASN A 57 -0.04 -5.72 9.96
N VAL A 58 -0.98 -4.92 9.46
CA VAL A 58 -2.35 -4.86 10.02
C VAL A 58 -3.09 -6.18 9.83
N LEU A 59 -2.98 -6.81 8.66
CA LEU A 59 -3.72 -8.04 8.35
C LEU A 59 -3.12 -9.29 8.98
N PHE A 60 -1.78 -9.40 9.01
CA PHE A 60 -1.11 -10.65 9.34
C PHE A 60 -0.35 -10.65 10.67
N ARG A 61 -0.19 -9.49 11.34
CA ARG A 61 0.43 -9.43 12.67
C ARG A 61 -0.61 -9.07 13.75
N PRO A 62 -1.09 -10.05 14.55
CA PRO A 62 -2.15 -9.79 15.53
C PRO A 62 -1.73 -8.87 16.69
N ILE A 63 -0.43 -8.72 16.97
CA ILE A 63 0.11 -7.85 18.03
C ILE A 63 0.46 -6.45 17.49
N TYR A 64 0.35 -6.23 16.18
CA TYR A 64 0.71 -4.95 15.58
C TYR A 64 -0.37 -3.90 15.87
N VAL A 65 0.04 -2.79 16.48
CA VAL A 65 -0.85 -1.65 16.74
C VAL A 65 -0.63 -0.61 15.62
N PRO A 66 -1.57 -0.46 14.68
CA PRO A 66 -1.45 0.53 13.62
C PRO A 66 -1.49 1.95 14.18
N LYS A 67 -0.68 2.83 13.60
CA LYS A 67 -0.62 4.25 14.00
C LYS A 67 -1.74 5.10 13.41
N PHE A 68 -2.40 4.58 12.38
CA PHE A 68 -3.53 5.20 11.70
C PHE A 68 -4.42 4.10 11.15
N ASP A 69 -5.68 4.44 10.89
CA ASP A 69 -6.65 3.48 10.38
C ASP A 69 -6.47 3.28 8.87
N VAL A 70 -5.89 2.13 8.51
CA VAL A 70 -5.65 1.73 7.12
C VAL A 70 -6.98 1.52 6.37
N PHE A 71 -8.05 1.14 7.07
CA PHE A 71 -9.34 0.82 6.43
C PHE A 71 -10.03 2.06 5.85
N LYS A 72 -9.73 3.26 6.34
CA LYS A 72 -10.24 4.51 5.74
C LYS A 72 -9.85 4.63 4.27
N PHE A 73 -8.60 4.32 3.94
CA PHE A 73 -8.09 4.34 2.57
C PHE A 73 -8.69 3.25 1.67
N LEU A 74 -9.02 2.10 2.27
CA LEU A 74 -9.63 0.95 1.59
C LEU A 74 -11.13 1.16 1.35
N SER A 75 -11.79 1.94 2.19
CA SER A 75 -13.25 2.17 2.14
C SER A 75 -13.70 3.17 1.09
N CYS A 76 -12.78 3.84 0.38
CA CYS A 76 -13.07 4.91 -0.59
C CYS A 76 -14.03 6.00 -0.06
N THR A 77 -14.11 6.19 1.26
CA THR A 77 -14.89 7.19 1.99
C THR A 77 -13.93 8.14 2.70
#